data_AF-A0A7V4NMX2-F1
#
_entry.id   AF-A0A7V4NMX2-F1
#
_cell.length_a   1.000
_cell.length_b   1.000
_cell.length_c   1.000
_cell.angle_alpha   90.00
_cell.angle_beta   90.00
_cell.angle_gamma   90.00
#
_symmetry.space_group_name_H-M   'P 1'
#
loop_
_entity.id
_entity.type
_entity.pdbx_description
1 polymer ?
#
loop_
_entity_poly.entity_id
_entity_poly.type
_entity_poly.pdbx_seq_one_letter_code
_entity_poly.pdbx_strand_id
1 'polypeptide(L)'
;MRLSASLLLLALLPAGLAGQQLTHKNGEPAWEGRTLTQWVGELGSAAPLSRTEAAYAIAGMAKEAGPATPALVKALDDESNPVRVAAMVALREIGPPAEAAIPKLVELLDDRNDEVAYFARKAIKAIKPSALPPEYQ
;
A
#
# COMPACT_ATOMS: atom_id res chain seq x y z
N MET A 1 -55.44 -3.18 32.23
CA MET A 1 -54.70 -2.89 33.48
C MET A 1 -53.62 -3.96 33.59
N ARG A 2 -52.31 -3.76 33.47
CA ARG A 2 -51.40 -2.62 33.62
C ARG A 2 -50.26 -2.70 32.58
N LEU A 3 -49.70 -1.54 32.23
CA LEU A 3 -48.48 -1.32 31.44
C LEU A 3 -47.19 -1.69 32.22
N SER A 4 -46.13 -2.08 31.50
CA SER A 4 -44.68 -1.85 31.74
C SER A 4 -43.94 -2.47 30.53
N ALA A 5 -43.35 -1.79 29.53
CA ALA A 5 -42.40 -0.67 29.43
C ALA A 5 -40.96 -0.99 29.89
N SER A 6 -40.02 -0.78 28.95
CA SER A 6 -38.58 -0.48 29.13
C SER A 6 -37.63 -1.63 29.46
N LEU A 7 -36.37 -1.70 29.01
CA LEU A 7 -35.48 -1.06 28.02
C LEU A 7 -34.12 -1.83 28.15
N LEU A 8 -33.22 -1.74 27.16
CA LEU A 8 -31.76 -2.03 27.24
C LEU A 8 -31.35 -3.52 27.31
N LEU A 9 -30.28 -4.00 26.67
CA LEU A 9 -29.05 -3.32 26.25
C LEU A 9 -28.70 -3.55 24.78
N LEU A 10 -28.39 -2.42 24.13
CA LEU A 10 -27.43 -2.32 23.03
C LEU A 10 -26.16 -3.08 23.45
N ALA A 11 -25.83 -4.19 22.78
CA ALA A 11 -24.51 -4.78 22.93
C ALA A 11 -23.51 -3.81 22.27
N LEU A 12 -22.89 -2.98 23.11
CA LEU A 12 -21.74 -2.18 22.79
C LEU A 12 -20.59 -3.14 22.42
N LEU A 13 -20.44 -3.44 21.14
CA LEU A 13 -19.27 -4.17 20.67
C LEU A 13 -18.04 -3.30 20.95
N PRO A 14 -16.98 -3.85 21.56
CA PRO A 14 -15.78 -3.08 21.84
C PRO A 14 -15.19 -2.58 20.52
N ALA A 15 -15.07 -1.25 20.40
CA ALA A 15 -14.35 -0.57 19.33
C ALA A 15 -12.86 -0.84 19.50
N GLY A 16 -12.40 -1.98 18.99
CA GLY A 16 -11.02 -2.41 19.10
C GLY A 16 -10.82 -3.70 18.35
N LEU A 17 -10.81 -3.60 17.00
CA LEU A 17 -10.40 -4.58 15.98
C LEU A 17 -10.94 -4.22 14.57
N ALA A 18 -11.70 -3.12 14.43
CA ALA A 18 -12.25 -2.65 13.14
C ALA A 18 -11.27 -1.83 12.27
N GLY A 19 -9.98 -1.77 12.63
CA GLY A 19 -9.08 -0.71 12.16
C GLY A 19 -8.24 -0.98 10.91
N GLN A 20 -8.13 -2.22 10.45
CA GLN A 20 -7.25 -2.58 9.31
C GLN A 20 -8.05 -3.32 8.25
N GLN A 21 -9.13 -2.71 7.78
CA GLN A 21 -9.92 -3.27 6.71
C GLN A 21 -10.00 -2.27 5.56
N LEU A 22 -9.76 -2.78 4.37
CA LEU A 22 -10.07 -2.09 3.13
C LEU A 22 -11.54 -1.68 3.14
N THR A 23 -11.78 -0.39 2.97
CA THR A 23 -13.11 0.22 2.89
C THR A 23 -13.23 0.99 1.57
N HIS A 24 -14.43 1.49 1.28
CA HIS A 24 -14.62 2.42 0.17
C HIS A 24 -15.25 3.70 0.69
N LYS A 25 -14.72 4.85 0.28
CA LYS A 25 -15.30 6.16 0.53
C LYS A 25 -15.60 6.83 -0.80
N ASN A 26 -16.86 7.17 -1.04
CA ASN A 26 -17.32 7.73 -2.31
C ASN A 26 -16.95 6.86 -3.54
N GLY A 27 -16.92 5.54 -3.37
CA GLY A 27 -16.55 4.59 -4.43
C GLY A 27 -15.03 4.43 -4.63
N GLU A 28 -14.21 5.13 -3.86
CA GLU A 28 -12.76 5.03 -3.91
C GLU A 28 -12.23 4.09 -2.82
N PRO A 29 -11.23 3.22 -3.10
CA PRO A 29 -10.55 2.44 -2.07
C PRO A 29 -10.03 3.32 -0.95
N ALA A 30 -10.19 2.86 0.29
CA ALA A 30 -9.83 3.61 1.48
C ALA A 30 -9.24 2.70 2.56
N TRP A 31 -8.23 3.22 3.24
CA TRP A 31 -7.49 2.55 4.30
C TRP A 31 -7.31 3.52 5.46
N GLU A 32 -7.54 3.06 6.68
CA GLU A 32 -7.47 3.89 7.90
C GLU A 32 -8.29 5.19 7.82
N GLY A 33 -9.44 5.12 7.13
CA GLY A 33 -10.36 6.25 7.00
C GLY A 33 -9.91 7.32 5.99
N ARG A 34 -8.83 7.13 5.25
CA ARG A 34 -8.38 8.02 4.16
C ARG A 34 -8.49 7.32 2.81
N THR A 35 -8.83 8.07 1.76
CA THR A 35 -9.01 7.51 0.41
C THR A 35 -7.67 7.31 -0.29
N LEU A 36 -7.65 6.48 -1.35
CA LEU A 36 -6.48 6.23 -2.17
C LEU A 36 -5.84 7.53 -2.66
N THR A 37 -6.63 8.48 -3.16
CA THR A 37 -6.18 9.80 -3.64
C THR A 37 -5.53 10.61 -2.51
N GLN A 38 -6.08 10.55 -1.30
CA GLN A 38 -5.50 11.24 -0.14
C GLN A 38 -4.15 10.64 0.25
N TRP A 39 -3.99 9.32 0.17
CA TRP A 39 -2.70 8.66 0.41
C TRP A 39 -1.70 8.89 -0.73
N VAL A 40 -2.16 8.89 -1.97
CA VAL A 40 -1.34 9.24 -3.14
C VAL A 40 -0.80 10.66 -3.03
N GLY A 41 -1.61 11.62 -2.54
CA GLY A 41 -1.15 12.98 -2.26
C GLY A 41 -0.05 13.02 -1.18
N GLU A 42 -0.16 12.18 -0.16
CA GLU A 42 0.80 12.12 0.96
C GLU A 42 2.16 11.52 0.56
N LEU A 43 2.23 10.74 -0.53
CA LEU A 43 3.51 10.33 -1.13
C LEU A 43 4.37 11.53 -1.57
N GLY A 44 3.78 12.71 -1.75
CA GLY A 44 4.50 13.97 -2.04
C GLY A 44 4.90 14.78 -0.80
N SER A 45 4.67 14.26 0.42
CA SER A 45 4.94 14.99 1.66
C SER A 45 6.43 15.28 1.87
N ALA A 46 6.74 16.43 2.47
CA ALA A 46 8.12 16.78 2.83
C ALA A 46 8.72 15.82 3.86
N ALA A 47 7.89 15.25 4.74
CA ALA A 47 8.33 14.34 5.79
C ALA A 47 8.46 12.90 5.25
N PRO A 48 9.64 12.26 5.33
CA PRO A 48 9.82 10.87 4.88
C PRO A 48 8.92 9.87 5.59
N LEU A 49 8.60 10.12 6.87
CA LEU A 49 7.69 9.28 7.65
C LEU A 49 6.28 9.27 7.06
N SER A 50 5.75 10.42 6.67
CA SER A 50 4.41 10.53 6.07
C SER A 50 4.34 9.85 4.70
N ARG A 51 5.41 9.96 3.89
CA ARG A 51 5.51 9.22 2.61
C ARG A 51 5.53 7.71 2.83
N THR A 52 6.27 7.25 3.84
CA THR A 52 6.36 5.83 4.22
C THR A 52 5.01 5.29 4.68
N GLU A 53 4.34 6.02 5.58
CA GLU A 53 2.98 5.71 6.05
C GLU A 53 2.00 5.61 4.89
N ALA A 54 2.05 6.57 3.98
CA ALA A 54 1.20 6.58 2.79
C ALA A 54 1.41 5.34 1.91
N ALA A 55 2.65 4.97 1.64
CA ALA A 55 2.95 3.78 0.86
C ALA A 55 2.42 2.50 1.54
N TYR A 56 2.55 2.36 2.87
CA TYR A 56 1.99 1.21 3.58
C TYR A 56 0.46 1.20 3.61
N ALA A 57 -0.18 2.37 3.77
CA ALA A 57 -1.63 2.46 3.68
C ALA A 57 -2.15 2.06 2.30
N ILE A 58 -1.44 2.46 1.23
CA ILE A 58 -1.73 2.04 -0.14
C ILE A 58 -1.53 0.52 -0.28
N ALA A 59 -0.48 -0.05 0.32
CA ALA A 59 -0.25 -1.50 0.33
C ALA A 59 -1.42 -2.26 0.98
N GLY A 60 -2.02 -1.73 2.05
CA GLY A 60 -3.19 -2.31 2.71
C GLY A 60 -4.43 -2.44 1.81
N MET A 61 -4.50 -1.68 0.71
CA MET A 61 -5.57 -1.78 -0.28
C MET A 61 -5.32 -2.85 -1.35
N ALA A 62 -4.12 -3.44 -1.38
CA ALA A 62 -3.71 -4.49 -2.30
C ALA A 62 -4.07 -4.18 -3.77
N LYS A 63 -4.70 -5.12 -4.48
CA LYS A 63 -5.04 -5.00 -5.91
C LYS A 63 -5.86 -3.74 -6.25
N GLU A 64 -6.70 -3.26 -5.33
CA GLU A 64 -7.55 -2.09 -5.56
C GLU A 64 -6.75 -0.77 -5.63
N ALA A 65 -5.54 -0.74 -5.08
CA ALA A 65 -4.61 0.38 -5.21
C ALA A 65 -3.90 0.46 -6.57
N GLY A 66 -4.26 -0.38 -7.55
CA GLY A 66 -3.73 -0.31 -8.92
C GLY A 66 -3.60 1.11 -9.51
N PRO A 67 -4.59 2.01 -9.35
CA PRO A 67 -4.50 3.40 -9.82
C PRO A 67 -3.34 4.21 -9.22
N ALA A 68 -2.80 3.84 -8.05
CA ALA A 68 -1.67 4.52 -7.43
C ALA A 68 -0.30 4.12 -8.02
N THR A 69 -0.24 3.13 -8.92
CA THR A 69 1.01 2.64 -9.51
C THR A 69 1.93 3.76 -10.02
N PRO A 70 1.48 4.78 -10.79
CA PRO A 70 2.37 5.84 -11.26
C PRO A 70 3.02 6.65 -10.13
N ALA A 71 2.28 6.91 -9.05
CA ALA A 71 2.80 7.65 -7.90
C ALA A 71 3.79 6.82 -7.09
N LEU A 72 3.51 5.52 -6.93
CA LEU A 72 4.43 4.58 -6.28
C LEU A 72 5.72 4.40 -7.09
N VAL A 73 5.65 4.36 -8.43
CA VAL A 73 6.85 4.33 -9.30
C VAL A 73 7.71 5.56 -9.07
N LYS A 74 7.11 6.75 -8.94
CA LYS A 74 7.87 7.96 -8.58
C LYS A 74 8.52 7.87 -7.20
N ALA A 75 7.85 7.25 -6.23
CA ALA A 75 8.40 7.04 -4.88
C ALA A 75 9.56 6.03 -4.84
N LEU A 76 9.80 5.27 -5.92
CA LEU A 76 11.00 4.43 -6.06
C LEU A 76 12.29 5.25 -6.27
N ASP A 77 12.17 6.54 -6.60
CA ASP A 77 13.32 7.47 -6.70
C ASP A 77 13.54 8.28 -5.42
N ASP A 78 12.84 7.96 -4.32
CA ASP A 78 12.96 8.70 -3.08
C ASP A 78 14.36 8.59 -2.46
N GLU A 79 14.87 9.69 -1.92
CA GLU A 79 16.16 9.73 -1.22
C GLU A 79 16.19 8.80 0.02
N SER A 80 15.03 8.59 0.64
CA SER A 80 14.86 7.77 1.84
C SER A 80 14.66 6.31 1.46
N ASN A 81 15.61 5.44 1.86
CA ASN A 81 15.49 4.00 1.65
C ASN A 81 14.18 3.42 2.22
N PRO A 82 13.71 3.81 3.44
CA PRO A 82 12.39 3.39 3.94
C PRO A 82 11.23 3.69 2.99
N VAL A 83 11.24 4.85 2.31
CA VAL A 83 10.17 5.22 1.37
C VAL A 83 10.23 4.33 0.13
N ARG A 84 11.44 4.10 -0.44
CA ARG A 84 11.62 3.19 -1.57
C ARG A 84 11.13 1.78 -1.24
N VAL A 85 11.49 1.26 -0.06
CA VAL A 85 11.08 -0.05 0.43
C VAL A 85 9.56 -0.13 0.58
N ALA A 86 8.93 0.86 1.23
CA ALA A 86 7.48 0.88 1.40
C ALA A 86 6.74 0.96 0.05
N ALA A 87 7.26 1.72 -0.91
CA ALA A 87 6.71 1.77 -2.27
C ALA A 87 6.80 0.41 -2.97
N MET A 88 7.92 -0.31 -2.86
CA MET A 88 8.04 -1.67 -3.41
C MET A 88 7.12 -2.67 -2.72
N VAL A 89 6.90 -2.54 -1.41
CA VAL A 89 5.90 -3.34 -0.68
C VAL A 89 4.51 -3.07 -1.26
N ALA A 90 4.12 -1.81 -1.45
CA ALA A 90 2.83 -1.47 -2.03
C ALA A 90 2.66 -2.04 -3.45
N LEU A 91 3.66 -1.89 -4.32
CA LEU A 91 3.65 -2.46 -5.67
C LEU A 91 3.55 -3.99 -5.66
N ARG A 92 4.20 -4.66 -4.70
CA ARG A 92 4.10 -6.11 -4.49
C ARG A 92 2.67 -6.52 -4.12
N GLU A 93 2.03 -5.82 -3.18
CA GLU A 93 0.65 -6.12 -2.75
C GLU A 93 -0.40 -5.79 -3.82
N ILE A 94 -0.13 -4.79 -4.66
CA ILE A 94 -0.96 -4.51 -5.85
C ILE A 94 -0.87 -5.67 -6.84
N GLY A 95 0.34 -6.19 -7.10
CA GLY A 95 0.58 -7.33 -7.99
C GLY A 95 0.44 -6.97 -9.48
N PRO A 96 -0.14 -7.83 -10.33
CA PRO A 96 -0.18 -7.63 -11.79
C PRO A 96 -0.66 -6.26 -12.31
N PRO A 97 -1.64 -5.57 -11.68
CA PRO A 97 -2.01 -4.21 -12.10
C PRO A 97 -0.86 -3.19 -12.04
N ALA A 98 0.20 -3.47 -11.29
CA ALA A 98 1.40 -2.64 -11.20
C ALA A 98 2.47 -2.96 -12.26
N GLU A 99 2.14 -3.68 -13.35
CA GLU A 99 3.10 -4.07 -14.41
C GLU A 99 3.92 -2.89 -14.97
N ALA A 100 3.35 -1.69 -14.99
CA ALA A 100 4.06 -0.46 -15.41
C ALA A 100 5.28 -0.12 -14.53
N ALA A 101 5.39 -0.68 -13.33
CA ALA A 101 6.53 -0.47 -12.44
C ALA A 101 7.76 -1.33 -12.77
N ILE A 102 7.61 -2.37 -13.61
CA ILE A 102 8.67 -3.34 -13.88
C ILE A 102 9.98 -2.70 -14.35
N PRO A 103 10.02 -1.76 -15.32
CA PRO A 103 11.28 -1.19 -15.77
C PRO A 103 12.08 -0.56 -14.63
N LYS A 104 11.40 0.19 -13.74
CA LYS A 104 12.03 0.82 -12.60
C LYS A 104 12.47 -0.18 -11.54
N LEU A 105 11.67 -1.22 -11.29
CA LEU A 105 12.04 -2.28 -10.35
C LEU A 105 13.25 -3.08 -10.86
N VAL A 106 13.41 -3.26 -12.17
CA VAL A 106 14.60 -3.90 -12.75
C VAL A 106 15.84 -3.07 -12.51
N GLU A 107 15.79 -1.73 -12.65
CA GLU A 107 16.92 -0.86 -12.30
C GLU A 107 17.35 -1.01 -10.83
N LEU A 108 16.39 -1.21 -9.92
CA LEU A 108 16.66 -1.35 -8.49
C LEU A 108 17.22 -2.72 -8.08
N LEU A 109 17.32 -3.69 -9.00
CA LEU A 109 17.94 -4.98 -8.72
C LEU A 109 19.44 -4.84 -8.38
N ASP A 110 20.08 -3.78 -8.90
CA ASP A 110 21.49 -3.45 -8.71
C ASP A 110 21.70 -2.28 -7.72
N ASP A 111 20.68 -1.93 -6.93
CA ASP A 111 20.83 -0.91 -5.89
C ASP A 111 21.90 -1.33 -4.87
N ARG A 112 22.74 -0.37 -4.45
CA ARG A 112 23.82 -0.60 -3.47
C ARG A 112 23.28 -0.94 -2.08
N ASN A 113 22.02 -0.62 -1.81
CA ASN A 113 21.34 -1.03 -0.61
C ASN A 113 20.69 -2.40 -0.81
N ASP A 114 21.21 -3.41 -0.10
CA ASP A 114 20.75 -4.80 -0.22
C ASP A 114 19.25 -5.00 0.08
N GLU A 115 18.69 -4.20 0.99
CA GLU A 115 17.27 -4.25 1.31
C GLU A 115 16.43 -3.76 0.12
N VAL A 116 16.85 -2.67 -0.52
CA VAL A 116 16.19 -2.16 -1.73
C VAL A 116 16.22 -3.20 -2.84
N ALA A 117 17.39 -3.77 -3.13
CA ALA A 117 17.54 -4.82 -4.15
C ALA A 117 16.69 -6.07 -3.82
N TYR A 118 16.61 -6.47 -2.55
CA TYR A 118 15.76 -7.58 -2.10
C TYR A 118 14.27 -7.33 -2.35
N PHE A 119 13.77 -6.14 -2.00
CA PHE A 119 12.37 -5.81 -2.22
C PHE A 119 12.02 -5.62 -3.68
N ALA A 120 12.95 -5.14 -4.52
CA ALA A 120 12.77 -5.08 -5.96
C ALA A 120 12.53 -6.47 -6.56
N ARG A 121 13.36 -7.46 -6.20
CA ARG A 121 13.16 -8.86 -6.61
C ARG A 121 11.80 -9.40 -6.17
N LYS A 122 11.39 -9.14 -4.93
CA LYS A 122 10.09 -9.58 -4.39
C LYS A 122 8.92 -8.95 -5.14
N ALA A 123 8.99 -7.65 -5.43
CA ALA A 123 7.95 -6.94 -6.17
C ALA A 123 7.83 -7.47 -7.60
N ILE A 124 8.94 -7.64 -8.32
CA ILE A 124 8.93 -8.23 -9.68
C ILE A 124 8.31 -9.63 -9.65
N LYS A 125 8.68 -10.50 -8.70
CA LYS A 125 8.10 -11.84 -8.58
C LYS A 125 6.58 -11.80 -8.35
N ALA A 126 6.05 -10.82 -7.61
CA ALA A 126 4.61 -10.71 -7.37
C ALA A 126 3.85 -10.11 -8.56
N ILE A 127 4.46 -9.15 -9.28
CA ILE A 127 3.84 -8.47 -10.42
C ILE A 127 3.88 -9.36 -11.66
N LYS A 128 5.06 -9.87 -11.99
CA LYS A 128 5.32 -10.68 -13.18
C LYS A 128 6.63 -11.48 -13.01
N PRO A 129 6.57 -12.74 -12.52
CA PRO A 129 7.75 -13.57 -12.31
C PRO A 129 8.70 -13.66 -13.52
N SER A 130 8.14 -13.70 -14.73
CA SER A 130 8.93 -13.80 -15.98
C SER A 130 9.73 -12.55 -16.34
N ALA A 131 9.49 -11.41 -15.66
CA ALA A 131 10.27 -10.21 -15.85
C ALA A 131 11.55 -10.16 -15.01
N LEU A 132 11.77 -11.16 -14.15
CA LEU A 132 12.99 -11.25 -13.37
C LEU A 132 14.13 -11.82 -14.24
N PRO A 133 15.26 -11.11 -14.39
CA PRO A 133 16.39 -11.62 -15.16
C PRO A 133 16.92 -12.94 -14.56
N PRO A 134 17.41 -13.89 -15.38
CA PRO A 134 17.83 -15.23 -14.94
C PRO A 134 18.82 -15.24 -13.76
N GLU A 135 19.72 -14.26 -13.71
CA GLU A 135 20.73 -14.10 -12.66
C GLU A 135 20.14 -13.73 -11.27
N TYR A 136 18.85 -13.37 -11.20
CA TYR A 136 18.14 -13.06 -9.94
C TYR A 136 17.02 -14.06 -9.59
N GLN A 137 16.84 -15.14 -10.36
CA GLN A 137 15.79 -16.14 -10.15
C GLN A 137 16.02 -16.97 -8.88
#